data_AF-A0A975FL90-F1
#
_entry.id   AF-A0A975FL90-F1
#
_cell.length_a   1.000
_cell.length_b   1.000
_cell.length_c   1.000
_cell.angle_alpha   90.00
_cell.angle_beta   90.00
_cell.angle_gamma   90.00
#
_symmetry.space_group_name_H-M   'P 1'
#
loop_
_entity.id
_entity.type
_entity.pdbx_description
1 polymer ?
#
loop_
_entity_poly.entity_id
_entity_poly.type
_entity_poly.pdbx_seq_one_letter_code
_entity_poly.pdbx_strand_id
1 'polypeptide(L)'
;MRFWLSEQERRPDPEPVRADARKAVVAGTVLWLLAMLACWIWREPLAEAGLGWWFTTSALGVALGVGGFAVVQWRRREEIARTAEAAAAAEARDEPDPDAG
;
A
#
# COMPACT_ATOMS: atom_id res chain seq x y z
N MET A 1 21.93 2.41 37.00
CA MET A 1 21.31 2.55 35.65
C MET A 1 20.28 3.66 35.75
N ARG A 2 20.44 4.74 34.97
CA ARG A 2 19.60 5.95 35.08
C ARG A 2 18.49 5.82 34.03
N PHE A 3 17.26 5.58 34.49
CA PHE A 3 16.09 5.21 33.66
C PHE A 3 15.29 6.40 33.12
N TRP A 4 15.88 7.59 33.06
CA TRP A 4 15.21 8.80 32.59
C TRP A 4 16.15 9.59 31.68
N LEU A 5 15.82 9.62 30.39
CA LEU A 5 16.37 10.59 29.42
C LEU A 5 15.42 11.78 29.36
N SER A 6 15.98 12.99 29.51
CA SER A 6 15.26 14.25 29.34
C SER A 6 14.83 14.43 27.88
N GLU A 7 13.66 15.02 27.61
CA GLU A 7 13.09 15.29 26.27
C GLU A 7 14.10 15.95 25.30
N GLN A 8 15.05 16.71 25.86
CA GLN A 8 16.14 17.39 25.15
C GLN A 8 17.15 16.44 24.48
N GLU A 9 17.24 15.19 24.96
CA GLU A 9 18.13 14.15 24.42
C GLU A 9 17.39 13.21 23.46
N ARG A 10 16.08 13.44 23.29
CA ARG A 10 15.26 12.79 22.26
C ARG A 10 15.67 13.37 20.91
N ARG A 11 16.63 12.70 20.28
CA ARG A 11 17.09 12.94 18.90
C ARG A 11 15.84 13.12 18.00
N PRO A 12 15.81 14.13 17.12
CA PRO A 12 14.64 14.37 16.26
C PRO A 12 14.28 13.08 15.55
N ASP A 13 12.98 12.74 15.57
CA ASP A 13 12.49 11.50 14.97
C ASP A 13 13.03 11.43 13.53
N PRO A 14 13.69 10.32 13.15
CA PRO A 14 14.23 10.20 11.80
C PRO A 14 13.10 10.41 10.80
N GLU A 15 13.39 11.13 9.72
CA GLU A 15 12.39 11.35 8.65
C GLU A 15 11.74 10.01 8.31
N PRO A 16 10.40 9.97 8.19
CA PRO A 16 9.69 8.74 7.88
C PRO A 16 10.33 8.09 6.67
N VAL A 17 11.00 6.96 6.89
CA VAL A 17 11.55 6.16 5.79
C VAL A 17 10.36 5.85 4.89
N ARG A 18 10.42 6.33 3.66
CA ARG A 18 9.43 6.01 2.63
C ARG A 18 9.56 4.53 2.29
N ALA A 19 9.04 3.69 3.17
CA ALA A 19 8.88 2.28 2.91
C ALA A 19 7.83 2.15 1.81
N ASP A 20 8.25 1.67 0.65
CA ASP A 20 7.35 1.41 -0.46
C ASP A 20 6.49 0.18 -0.15
N ALA A 21 5.51 0.33 0.73
CA ALA A 21 4.55 -0.71 1.08
C ALA A 21 3.89 -1.32 -0.17
N ARG A 22 3.77 -0.53 -1.25
CA ARG A 22 3.30 -1.00 -2.55
C ARG A 22 4.20 -2.08 -3.14
N LYS A 23 5.53 -1.92 -3.12
CA LYS A 23 6.45 -2.90 -3.69
C LYS A 23 6.32 -4.24 -2.97
N ALA A 24 6.17 -4.20 -1.65
CA ALA A 24 5.93 -5.40 -0.84
C ALA A 24 4.58 -6.06 -1.19
N VAL A 25 3.50 -5.28 -1.27
CA VAL A 25 2.16 -5.81 -1.63
C VAL A 25 2.16 -6.43 -3.03
N VAL A 26 2.75 -5.75 -4.01
CA VAL A 26 2.84 -6.26 -5.40
C VAL A 26 3.70 -7.53 -5.45
N ALA A 27 4.86 -7.53 -4.82
CA ALA A 27 5.74 -8.71 -4.79
C ALA A 27 5.04 -9.92 -4.14
N GLY A 28 4.37 -9.71 -3.00
CA GLY A 28 3.60 -10.77 -2.35
C GLY A 28 2.43 -11.27 -3.19
N THR A 29 1.70 -10.36 -3.86
CA THR A 29 0.58 -10.73 -4.74
C THR A 29 1.06 -11.54 -5.95
N VAL A 30 2.15 -11.12 -6.58
CA VAL A 30 2.76 -11.84 -7.72
C VAL A 30 3.23 -13.22 -7.28
N LEU A 31 3.88 -13.32 -6.11
CA LEU A 31 4.30 -14.61 -5.57
C LEU A 31 3.12 -15.56 -5.36
N TRP A 32 2.02 -15.07 -4.77
CA TRP A 32 0.81 -15.88 -4.57
C TRP A 32 0.10 -16.25 -5.88
N LEU A 33 0.10 -15.37 -6.88
CA LEU A 33 -0.41 -15.68 -8.22
C LEU A 33 0.38 -16.82 -8.87
N LEU A 34 1.72 -16.77 -8.78
CA LEU A 34 2.58 -17.84 -9.28
C LEU A 34 2.34 -19.17 -8.54
N ALA A 35 2.19 -19.12 -7.22
CA ALA A 35 1.84 -20.30 -6.42
C ALA A 35 0.46 -20.87 -6.81
N MET A 36 -0.53 -20.01 -7.03
CA MET A 36 -1.86 -20.42 -7.49
C MET A 36 -1.82 -21.07 -8.86
N LEU A 37 -1.04 -20.51 -9.79
CA LEU A 37 -0.84 -21.07 -11.14
C LEU A 37 -0.14 -22.42 -11.09
N ALA A 38 0.88 -22.56 -10.24
CA ALA A 38 1.54 -23.85 -9.98
C ALA A 38 0.53 -24.90 -9.45
N CYS A 39 -0.28 -24.53 -8.46
CA CYS A 39 -1.32 -25.41 -7.91
C CYS A 39 -2.35 -25.82 -8.98
N TRP A 40 -2.68 -24.92 -9.91
CA TRP A 40 -3.60 -25.22 -11.01
C TRP A 40 -3.01 -26.23 -12.01
N ILE A 41 -1.76 -26.03 -12.40
CA ILE A 41 -1.05 -26.92 -13.34
C ILE A 41 -0.86 -28.31 -12.75
N TRP A 42 -0.48 -28.39 -11.48
CA TRP A 42 -0.22 -29.66 -10.79
C TRP A 42 -1.38 -30.11 -9.89
N ARG A 43 -2.63 -29.74 -10.21
CA ARG A 43 -3.78 -29.99 -9.33
C ARG A 43 -3.97 -31.47 -8.98
N GLU A 44 -3.78 -32.37 -9.95
CA GLU A 44 -3.97 -33.81 -9.75
C GLU A 44 -2.87 -34.40 -8.85
N PRO A 45 -1.57 -34.21 -9.16
CA PRO A 45 -0.50 -34.60 -8.25
C PRO A 45 -0.62 -34.00 -6.83
N LEU A 46 -1.03 -32.73 -6.71
CA LEU A 46 -1.23 -32.09 -5.40
C LEU A 46 -2.42 -32.69 -4.65
N ALA A 47 -3.51 -33.02 -5.34
CA ALA A 47 -4.66 -33.66 -4.72
C ALA A 47 -4.30 -35.07 -4.21
N GLU A 48 -3.58 -35.85 -5.00
CA GLU A 48 -3.07 -37.18 -4.61
C GLU A 48 -2.10 -37.10 -3.41
N ALA A 49 -1.27 -36.05 -3.35
CA ALA A 49 -0.37 -35.80 -2.23
C ALA A 49 -1.07 -35.23 -0.97
N GLY A 50 -2.39 -35.00 -1.00
CA GLY A 50 -3.12 -34.36 0.11
C GLY A 50 -2.82 -32.86 0.27
N LEU A 51 -2.19 -32.25 -0.73
CA LEU A 51 -1.79 -30.84 -0.77
C LEU A 51 -2.82 -29.95 -1.47
N GLY A 52 -4.01 -30.46 -1.79
CA GLY A 52 -5.07 -29.68 -2.47
C GLY A 52 -5.45 -28.37 -1.74
N TRP A 53 -5.24 -28.29 -0.43
CA TRP A 53 -5.47 -27.08 0.38
C TRP A 53 -4.56 -25.89 0.00
N TRP A 54 -3.43 -26.15 -0.67
CA TRP A 54 -2.54 -25.10 -1.18
C TRP A 54 -3.21 -24.22 -2.21
N PHE A 55 -4.17 -24.76 -2.97
CA PHE A 55 -4.94 -23.97 -3.93
C PHE A 55 -5.77 -22.90 -3.21
N THR A 56 -6.52 -23.28 -2.18
CA THR A 56 -7.32 -22.35 -1.37
C THR A 56 -6.47 -21.34 -0.62
N THR A 57 -5.32 -21.75 -0.09
CA THR A 57 -4.34 -20.85 0.54
C THR A 57 -3.80 -19.82 -0.46
N SER A 58 -3.44 -20.27 -1.66
CA SER A 58 -2.93 -19.38 -2.69
C SER A 58 -4.00 -18.39 -3.16
N ALA A 59 -5.25 -18.86 -3.31
CA ALA A 59 -6.39 -17.99 -3.63
C ALA A 59 -6.61 -16.91 -2.56
N LEU A 60 -6.53 -17.27 -1.26
CA LEU A 60 -6.60 -16.30 -0.16
C LEU A 60 -5.44 -15.30 -0.20
N GLY A 61 -4.21 -15.76 -0.46
CA GLY A 61 -3.04 -14.90 -0.60
C GLY A 61 -3.18 -13.88 -1.74
N VAL A 62 -3.70 -14.32 -2.89
CA VAL A 62 -4.03 -13.43 -4.02
C VAL A 62 -5.11 -12.42 -3.63
N ALA A 63 -6.21 -12.88 -3.01
CA ALA A 63 -7.30 -12.01 -2.59
C ALA A 63 -6.84 -10.93 -1.59
N LEU A 64 -6.03 -11.30 -0.60
CA LEU A 64 -5.43 -10.37 0.35
C LEU A 64 -4.48 -9.39 -0.34
N GLY A 65 -3.68 -9.85 -1.30
CA GLY A 65 -2.79 -9.01 -2.10
C GLY A 65 -3.55 -7.96 -2.93
N VAL A 66 -4.60 -8.38 -3.63
CA VAL A 66 -5.49 -7.48 -4.39
C VAL A 66 -6.21 -6.49 -3.48
N GLY A 67 -6.72 -6.95 -2.33
CA GLY A 67 -7.34 -6.09 -1.32
C GLY A 67 -6.37 -5.03 -0.78
N GLY A 68 -5.15 -5.45 -0.40
CA GLY A 68 -4.10 -4.53 0.04
C GLY A 68 -3.73 -3.50 -1.03
N PHE A 69 -3.66 -3.91 -2.30
CA PHE A 69 -3.40 -3.00 -3.41
C PHE A 69 -4.54 -2.00 -3.60
N ALA A 70 -5.80 -2.44 -3.53
CA ALA A 70 -6.97 -1.57 -3.64
C ALA A 70 -6.99 -0.49 -2.53
N VAL A 71 -6.69 -0.88 -1.28
CA VAL A 71 -6.61 0.07 -0.15
C VAL A 71 -5.50 1.11 -0.38
N VAL A 72 -4.32 0.68 -0.83
CA VAL A 72 -3.21 1.61 -1.15
C VAL A 72 -3.59 2.58 -2.27
N GLN A 73 -4.31 2.10 -3.28
CA GLN A 73 -4.76 2.96 -4.37
C GLN A 73 -5.86 3.94 -3.92
N TRP A 74 -6.81 3.50 -3.10
CA TRP A 74 -7.83 4.42 -2.56
C TRP A 74 -7.22 5.54 -1.74
N ARG A 75 -6.30 5.24 -0.81
CA ARG A 75 -5.64 6.28 0.01
C ARG A 75 -4.90 7.32 -0.83
N ARG A 76 -4.26 6.90 -1.92
CA ARG A 76 -3.60 7.84 -2.85
C ARG A 76 -4.56 8.70 -3.64
N ARG A 77 -5.72 8.17 -4.03
CA ARG A 77 -6.72 8.97 -4.77
C ARG A 77 -7.22 10.12 -3.91
N GLU A 78 -7.41 9.89 -2.61
CA GLU A 78 -7.79 10.93 -1.65
C GLU A 78 -6.69 11.99 -1.46
N GLU A 79 -5.43 11.59 -1.40
CA GLU A 79 -4.29 12.52 -1.30
C GLU A 79 -4.15 13.40 -2.55
N ILE A 80 -4.31 12.81 -3.75
CA ILE A 80 -4.25 13.53 -5.02
C ILE A 80 -5.43 14.52 -5.12
N ALA A 81 -6.65 14.09 -4.74
CA ALA A 81 -7.82 14.97 -4.76
C ALA A 81 -7.65 16.18 -3.83
N ARG A 82 -7.16 15.98 -2.60
CA ARG A 82 -6.89 17.08 -1.66
C ARG A 82 -5.82 18.05 -2.17
N THR A 83 -4.77 17.54 -2.80
CA THR A 83 -3.72 18.39 -3.38
C THR A 83 -4.26 19.22 -4.55
N ALA A 84 -5.12 18.63 -5.39
CA ALA A 84 -5.76 19.32 -6.49
C ALA A 84 -6.74 20.41 -6.01
N GLU A 85 -7.54 20.12 -4.98
CA GLU A 85 -8.42 21.12 -4.33
C GLU A 85 -7.61 22.26 -3.72
N ALA A 86 -6.49 21.97 -3.05
CA ALA A 86 -5.61 22.98 -2.49
C ALA A 86 -4.93 23.84 -3.56
N ALA A 87 -4.51 23.24 -4.68
CA ALA A 87 -3.94 23.96 -5.82
C ALA A 87 -4.98 24.88 -6.48
N ALA A 88 -6.20 24.38 -6.72
CA ALA A 88 -7.29 25.17 -7.27
C ALA A 88 -7.70 26.33 -6.34
N ALA A 89 -7.71 26.10 -5.02
CA ALA A 89 -7.98 27.14 -4.04
C ALA A 89 -6.86 28.19 -3.94
N ALA A 90 -5.61 27.81 -4.23
CA ALA A 90 -4.49 28.75 -4.30
C ALA A 90 -4.55 29.59 -5.58
N GLU A 91 -4.86 28.96 -6.72
CA GLU A 91 -5.03 29.63 -8.02
C GLU A 91 -6.18 30.65 -7.97
N ALA A 92 -7.32 30.29 -7.39
CA ALA A 92 -8.46 31.20 -7.21
C ALA A 92 -8.19 32.37 -6.24
N ARG A 93 -7.16 32.28 -5.39
CA ARG A 93 -6.73 33.39 -4.51
C ARG A 93 -5.74 34.33 -5.19
N ASP A 94 -4.99 33.82 -6.17
CA ASP A 94 -3.97 34.57 -6.89
C ASP A 94 -4.55 35.24 -8.16
N GLU A 95 -5.77 34.87 -8.55
CA GLU A 95 -6.52 35.56 -9.60
C GLU A 95 -6.86 36.99 -9.15
N PRO A 96 -6.31 38.02 -9.81
CA PRO A 96 -6.48 39.41 -9.38
C PRO A 96 -7.93 39.84 -9.55
N ASP A 97 -8.47 40.50 -8.53
CA ASP A 97 -9.82 41.08 -8.54
C ASP A 97 -9.97 42.02 -9.75
N PRO A 98 -10.83 41.68 -10.74
CA PRO A 98 -11.00 42.48 -11.94
C PRO A 98 -11.60 43.87 -11.66
N ASP A 99 -12.15 44.09 -10.46
CA ASP A 99 -12.76 45.35 -10.03
C ASP A 99 -11.83 46.22 -9.17
N ALA A 100 -10.56 45.82 -8.97
CA ALA A 100 -9.56 46.58 -8.21
C ALA A 100 -8.90 47.76 -8.98
N GLY A 101 -9.47 48.16 -10.13
CA GLY A 101 -8.96 49.22 -11.02
C GLY A 101 -9.73 50.54 -10.93
#